data_AF-A0A2T4H5F9-F1
#
_entry.id   AF-A0A2T4H5F9-F1
#
_cell.length_a   1.000
_cell.length_b   1.000
_cell.length_c   1.000
_cell.angle_alpha   90.00
_cell.angle_beta   90.00
_cell.angle_gamma   90.00
#
_symmetry.space_group_name_H-M   'P 1'
#
loop_
_entity.id
_entity.type
_entity.pdbx_description
1 polymer ?
#
loop_
_entity_poly.entity_id
_entity_poly.type
_entity_poly.pdbx_seq_one_letter_code
_entity_poly.pdbx_strand_id
1 'polypeptide(L)'
;MAIEFFPTDKIREIAQDATAYANRGDYYDVLTLFGWEDPDHDGEVREFNRSICRKVRETNGYQADSGGHWSKGPVGVYINVKAGGISPNDAWGANLPRLRELKKKYDPQNVFNKWHSIAEDAS
;
A
#
# COMPACT_ATOMS: atom_id res chain seq x y z
N MET A 1 0.15 -17.06 -8.88
CA MET A 1 0.74 -15.71 -8.95
C MET A 1 0.11 -14.99 -10.12
N ALA A 2 -0.51 -13.83 -9.89
CA ALA A 2 -1.07 -13.00 -10.94
C ALA A 2 -0.19 -11.77 -11.12
N ILE A 3 -0.02 -11.31 -12.35
CA ILE A 3 0.69 -10.07 -12.65
C ILE A 3 -0.28 -9.22 -13.47
N GLU A 4 -0.63 -8.06 -12.94
CA GLU A 4 -1.51 -7.11 -13.63
C GLU A 4 -0.65 -6.13 -14.42
N PHE A 5 -0.71 -6.25 -15.75
CA PHE A 5 -0.09 -5.29 -16.65
C PHE A 5 -1.18 -4.41 -17.27
N PHE A 6 -1.35 -3.21 -16.71
CA PHE A 6 -2.10 -2.15 -17.34
C PHE A 6 -1.19 -0.93 -17.51
N PRO A 7 -1.28 -0.19 -18.63
CA PRO A 7 -0.52 1.06 -18.79
C PRO A 7 -0.81 2.03 -17.65
N THR A 8 0.23 2.53 -16.98
CA THR A 8 0.07 3.47 -15.85
C THR A 8 0.06 4.93 -16.29
N ASP A 9 0.27 5.24 -17.57
CA ASP A 9 0.41 6.61 -18.07
C ASP A 9 -0.79 7.49 -17.69
N LYS A 10 -2.01 6.97 -17.88
CA LYS A 10 -3.25 7.71 -17.56
C LYS A 10 -3.45 7.98 -16.08
N ILE A 11 -3.01 7.09 -15.19
CA ILE A 11 -3.09 7.34 -13.75
C ILE A 11 -2.04 8.35 -13.28
N ARG A 12 -0.95 8.51 -14.05
CA ARG A 12 0.17 9.43 -13.79
C ARG A 12 -0.03 10.83 -14.35
N GLU A 13 -0.93 11.01 -15.32
CA GLU A 13 -1.37 12.33 -15.80
C GLU A 13 -2.04 13.17 -14.70
N ILE A 14 -2.54 12.52 -13.64
CA ILE A 14 -3.18 13.17 -12.49
C ILE A 14 -2.15 13.50 -11.42
N ALA A 15 -2.14 14.74 -10.94
CA ALA A 15 -1.25 15.17 -9.85
C ALA A 15 -1.42 14.30 -8.59
N GLN A 16 -0.32 14.08 -7.87
CA GLN A 16 -0.25 13.17 -6.72
C GLN A 16 -1.26 13.53 -5.61
N ASP A 17 -1.51 14.81 -5.40
CA ASP A 17 -2.35 15.40 -4.36
C ASP A 17 -3.79 15.72 -4.81
N ALA A 18 -4.10 15.54 -6.10
CA ALA A 18 -5.43 15.81 -6.65
C ALA A 18 -6.50 14.86 -6.08
N THR A 19 -6.10 13.68 -5.58
CA THR A 19 -7.00 12.65 -5.04
C THR A 19 -6.38 11.98 -3.80
N ALA A 20 -7.14 11.14 -3.10
CA ALA A 20 -6.56 10.31 -2.03
C ALA A 20 -5.65 9.18 -2.55
N TYR A 21 -5.79 8.76 -3.80
CA TYR A 21 -5.02 7.63 -4.35
C TYR A 21 -3.55 8.01 -4.51
N ALA A 22 -2.69 7.34 -3.74
CA ALA A 22 -1.27 7.66 -3.62
C ALA A 22 -0.34 6.76 -4.45
N ASN A 23 -0.84 5.72 -5.15
CA ASN A 23 -0.02 4.74 -5.86
C ASN A 23 0.15 5.08 -7.36
N ARG A 24 0.65 6.27 -7.69
CA ARG A 24 0.76 6.78 -9.08
C ARG A 24 2.16 6.62 -9.68
N GLY A 25 2.80 5.47 -9.50
CA GLY A 25 4.16 5.27 -9.96
C GLY A 25 4.30 4.67 -11.35
N ASP A 26 5.52 4.76 -11.89
CA ASP A 26 5.91 4.10 -13.13
C ASP A 26 6.30 2.64 -12.87
N TYR A 27 5.39 1.89 -12.31
CA TYR A 27 5.60 0.50 -11.95
C TYR A 27 4.29 -0.26 -12.02
N TYR A 28 4.39 -1.58 -12.08
CA TYR A 28 3.24 -2.47 -12.01
C TYR A 28 3.05 -2.96 -10.58
N ASP A 29 1.79 -3.13 -10.19
CA ASP A 29 1.45 -3.79 -8.95
C ASP A 29 1.65 -5.30 -9.10
N VAL A 30 2.23 -5.93 -8.08
CA VAL A 30 2.43 -7.39 -8.01
C VAL A 30 1.56 -7.94 -6.91
N LEU A 31 0.68 -8.89 -7.25
CA LEU A 31 -0.25 -9.53 -6.31
C LEU A 31 0.01 -11.03 -6.21
N THR A 32 0.17 -11.49 -4.98
CA THR A 32 0.28 -12.91 -4.64
C THR A 32 -1.00 -13.37 -3.95
N LEU A 33 -1.60 -14.44 -4.48
CA LEU A 33 -2.75 -15.11 -3.89
C LEU A 33 -2.43 -16.58 -3.72
N PHE A 34 -2.78 -17.11 -2.56
CA PHE A 34 -2.64 -18.52 -2.20
C PHE A 34 -3.98 -18.98 -1.62
N GLY A 35 -4.41 -20.17 -2.02
CA GLY A 35 -5.56 -20.86 -1.44
C GLY A 35 -5.11 -22.20 -0.88
N TRP A 36 -5.62 -22.55 0.29
CA TRP A 36 -5.39 -23.81 0.98
C TRP A 36 -6.64 -24.18 1.77
N GLU A 37 -6.84 -25.47 2.04
CA GLU A 37 -8.04 -25.97 2.73
C GLU A 37 -7.76 -26.32 4.20
N ASP A 38 -6.58 -26.90 4.47
CA ASP A 38 -6.20 -27.32 5.82
C ASP A 38 -5.67 -26.11 6.63
N PRO A 39 -6.34 -25.70 7.72
CA PRO A 39 -5.90 -24.57 8.54
C PRO A 39 -4.51 -24.75 9.17
N ASP A 40 -3.99 -25.97 9.28
CA ASP A 40 -2.63 -26.22 9.79
C ASP A 40 -1.55 -25.61 8.87
N HIS A 41 -1.88 -25.32 7.59
CA HIS A 41 -0.99 -24.64 6.66
C HIS A 41 -1.01 -23.10 6.76
N ASP A 42 -1.83 -22.51 7.63
CA ASP A 42 -1.93 -21.05 7.78
C ASP A 42 -0.57 -20.38 8.00
N GLY A 43 0.24 -20.95 8.90
CA GLY A 43 1.56 -20.41 9.24
C GLY A 43 2.52 -20.46 8.05
N GLU A 44 2.64 -21.65 7.46
CA GLU A 44 3.53 -21.94 6.33
C GLU A 44 3.20 -21.07 5.12
N VAL A 45 1.94 -21.04 4.69
CA VAL A 45 1.52 -20.30 3.50
C VAL A 45 1.67 -18.79 3.71
N ARG A 46 1.34 -18.26 4.90
CA ARG A 46 1.54 -16.83 5.20
C ARG A 46 3.02 -16.45 5.23
N GLU A 47 3.88 -17.32 5.74
CA GLU A 47 5.32 -17.08 5.75
C GLU A 47 5.92 -17.10 4.34
N PHE A 48 5.53 -18.09 3.54
CA PHE A 48 5.91 -18.18 2.13
C PHE A 48 5.46 -16.96 1.33
N ASN A 49 4.22 -16.51 1.54
CA ASN A 49 3.72 -15.29 0.91
C ASN A 49 4.56 -14.05 1.30
N ARG A 50 4.86 -13.89 2.61
CA ARG A 50 5.71 -12.79 3.09
C ARG A 50 7.11 -12.82 2.48
N SER A 51 7.70 -14.00 2.31
CA SER A 51 9.04 -14.14 1.73
C SER A 51 9.07 -13.74 0.26
N ILE A 52 8.08 -14.15 -0.55
CA ILE A 52 7.94 -13.73 -1.95
C ILE A 52 7.74 -12.21 -2.04
N CYS A 53 6.78 -11.64 -1.30
CA CYS A 53 6.54 -10.19 -1.33
C CYS A 53 7.77 -9.39 -0.89
N ARG A 54 8.56 -9.91 0.07
CA ARG A 54 9.83 -9.29 0.48
C ARG A 54 10.83 -9.31 -0.69
N LYS A 55 11.02 -10.48 -1.31
CA LYS A 55 11.95 -10.64 -2.43
C LYS A 55 11.62 -9.71 -3.59
N VAL A 56 10.35 -9.57 -3.95
CA VAL A 56 9.89 -8.64 -5.00
C VAL A 56 10.27 -7.20 -4.65
N ARG A 57 9.94 -6.74 -3.44
CA ARG A 57 10.21 -5.37 -2.98
C ARG A 57 11.70 -5.03 -2.97
N GLU A 58 12.54 -5.94 -2.48
CA GLU A 58 13.98 -5.73 -2.34
C GLU A 58 14.74 -5.86 -3.66
N THR A 59 14.26 -6.68 -4.59
CA THR A 59 15.01 -6.96 -5.83
C THR A 59 14.67 -5.98 -6.95
N ASN A 60 13.37 -5.70 -7.16
CA ASN A 60 12.88 -4.91 -8.31
C ASN A 60 11.74 -3.94 -7.94
N GLY A 61 11.44 -3.78 -6.64
CA GLY A 61 10.33 -2.96 -6.16
C GLY A 61 10.78 -1.72 -5.39
N TYR A 62 9.87 -1.13 -4.61
CA TYR A 62 10.07 0.15 -3.89
C TYR A 62 11.28 0.21 -2.92
N GLN A 63 11.90 -0.92 -2.62
CA GLN A 63 13.05 -1.01 -1.71
C GLN A 63 14.36 -1.36 -2.43
N ALA A 64 14.36 -1.48 -3.75
CA ALA A 64 15.56 -1.82 -4.52
C ALA A 64 16.43 -0.57 -4.77
N ASP A 65 17.73 -0.69 -4.47
CA ASP A 65 18.74 0.36 -4.71
C ASP A 65 19.03 0.58 -6.21
N SER A 66 18.78 -0.44 -7.05
CA SER A 66 19.26 -0.53 -8.44
C SER A 66 18.18 -0.37 -9.52
N GLY A 67 16.91 -0.23 -9.16
CA GLY A 67 15.77 -0.22 -10.10
C GLY A 67 14.94 1.05 -9.99
N GLY A 68 15.51 2.18 -10.42
CA GLY A 68 14.94 3.51 -10.24
C GLY A 68 13.48 3.67 -10.69
N HIS A 69 12.69 4.35 -9.84
CA HIS A 69 11.74 5.42 -10.18
C HIS A 69 11.18 6.00 -8.86
N TRP A 70 12.06 6.58 -8.03
CA TRP A 70 11.70 7.17 -6.74
C TRP A 70 11.66 8.69 -6.83
N SER A 71 10.70 9.25 -7.57
CA SER A 71 10.18 10.54 -7.09
C SER A 71 9.50 10.20 -5.76
N LYS A 72 9.76 10.94 -4.68
CA LYS A 72 9.16 10.68 -3.35
C LYS A 72 7.62 10.83 -3.31
N GLY A 73 6.96 10.84 -4.47
CA GLY A 73 5.52 11.05 -4.64
C GLY A 73 4.71 9.80 -4.32
N PRO A 74 4.79 8.73 -5.14
CA PRO A 74 3.88 7.60 -5.00
C PRO A 74 4.37 6.53 -4.02
N VAL A 75 3.44 5.85 -3.35
CA VAL A 75 3.75 5.00 -2.16
C VAL A 75 4.21 3.57 -2.45
N GLY A 76 4.08 3.06 -3.68
CA GLY A 76 4.53 1.70 -4.02
C GLY A 76 3.67 0.60 -3.43
N VAL A 77 2.43 0.92 -3.02
CA VAL A 77 1.49 0.00 -2.41
C VAL A 77 0.07 0.35 -2.81
N TYR A 78 -0.68 -0.66 -3.23
CA TYR A 78 -2.12 -0.55 -3.38
C TYR A 78 -2.82 -1.04 -2.10
N ILE A 79 -3.40 -0.10 -1.34
CA ILE A 79 -3.92 -0.38 0.01
C ILE A 79 -5.04 -1.44 0.02
N ASN A 80 -5.85 -1.52 -1.03
CA ASN A 80 -6.99 -2.45 -1.10
C ASN A 80 -6.57 -3.93 -1.12
N VAL A 81 -5.32 -4.22 -1.47
CA VAL A 81 -4.78 -5.59 -1.54
C VAL A 81 -3.68 -5.84 -0.51
N LYS A 82 -3.49 -4.92 0.45
CA LYS A 82 -2.45 -5.08 1.45
C LYS A 82 -2.84 -6.16 2.47
N ALA A 83 -2.06 -7.23 2.49
CA ALA A 83 -2.13 -8.21 3.57
C ALA A 83 -1.45 -7.65 4.84
N GLY A 84 -2.19 -7.60 5.95
CA GLY A 84 -1.70 -7.17 7.27
C GLY A 84 -1.58 -5.65 7.42
N GLY A 85 -1.16 -5.20 8.60
CA GLY A 85 -1.02 -3.78 8.93
C GLY A 85 0.00 -3.05 8.03
N ILE A 86 -0.29 -1.80 7.73
CA ILE A 86 0.62 -0.84 7.09
C ILE A 86 0.52 0.49 7.86
N SER A 87 1.63 1.22 7.95
CA SER A 87 1.59 2.54 8.58
C SER A 87 0.78 3.51 7.70
N PRO A 88 0.07 4.50 8.28
CA PRO A 88 -0.64 5.50 7.48
C PRO A 88 0.27 6.30 6.54
N ASN A 89 1.54 6.50 6.92
CA ASN A 89 2.52 7.16 6.06
C ASN A 89 2.83 6.32 4.82
N ASP A 90 3.07 5.03 4.98
CA ASP A 90 3.34 4.13 3.86
C ASP A 90 2.08 3.91 3.00
N ALA A 91 0.89 4.05 3.56
CA ALA A 91 -0.37 3.90 2.82
C ALA A 91 -0.74 5.14 1.97
N TRP A 92 -0.49 6.34 2.49
CA TRP A 92 -1.05 7.57 1.91
C TRP A 92 0.01 8.62 1.53
N GLY A 93 1.25 8.48 1.98
CA GLY A 93 2.35 9.36 1.63
C GLY A 93 2.01 10.85 1.86
N ALA A 94 2.28 11.68 0.85
CA ALA A 94 2.03 13.12 0.88
C ALA A 94 0.54 13.49 1.09
N ASN A 95 -0.39 12.56 0.88
CA ASN A 95 -1.83 12.82 0.99
C ASN A 95 -2.34 12.66 2.43
N LEU A 96 -1.55 12.06 3.34
CA LEU A 96 -1.97 11.78 4.72
C LEU A 96 -2.39 13.03 5.51
N PRO A 97 -1.71 14.19 5.45
CA PRO A 97 -2.09 15.37 6.23
C PRO A 97 -3.52 15.83 5.93
N ARG A 98 -3.89 15.93 4.65
CA ARG A 98 -5.25 16.30 4.22
C ARG A 98 -6.28 15.27 4.68
N LEU A 99 -5.95 13.98 4.64
CA LEU A 99 -6.84 12.91 5.13
C LEU A 99 -7.06 13.01 6.65
N ARG A 100 -6.03 13.37 7.41
CA ARG A 100 -6.13 13.59 8.86
C ARG A 100 -7.01 14.78 9.21
N GLU A 101 -6.93 15.87 8.46
CA GLU A 101 -7.85 17.00 8.64
C GLU A 101 -9.30 16.58 8.44
N LEU A 102 -9.59 15.79 7.40
CA LEU A 102 -10.93 15.24 7.16
C LEU A 102 -11.35 14.29 8.29
N LYS A 103 -10.45 13.41 8.76
CA LYS A 103 -10.72 12.52 9.89
C LYS A 103 -11.10 13.30 11.14
N LYS A 104 -10.37 14.36 11.49
CA LYS A 104 -10.68 15.24 12.63
C LYS A 104 -12.02 15.95 12.46
N LYS A 105 -12.34 16.38 11.24
CA LYS A 105 -13.60 17.08 10.95
C LYS A 105 -14.84 16.17 11.02
N TYR A 106 -14.73 14.95 10.48
CA TYR A 106 -15.88 14.08 10.26
C TYR A 106 -15.98 12.89 11.24
N ASP A 107 -14.90 12.52 11.91
CA ASP A 107 -14.88 11.46 12.94
C ASP A 107 -13.92 11.81 14.10
N PRO A 108 -14.22 12.89 14.86
CA PRO A 108 -13.34 13.38 15.92
C PRO A 108 -13.19 12.41 17.10
N GLN A 109 -14.16 11.53 17.34
CA GLN A 109 -14.07 10.48 18.37
C GLN A 109 -13.41 9.19 17.86
N ASN A 110 -12.92 9.19 16.62
CA ASN A 110 -12.25 8.06 15.99
C ASN A 110 -13.04 6.73 16.06
N VAL A 111 -14.35 6.82 15.80
CA VAL A 111 -15.27 5.68 15.77
C VAL A 111 -14.87 4.68 14.68
N PHE A 112 -14.39 5.17 13.54
CA PHE A 112 -13.96 4.35 12.40
C PHE A 112 -12.44 4.16 12.37
N ASN A 113 -11.92 3.15 13.08
CA ASN A 113 -10.48 2.97 13.32
C ASN A 113 -9.90 1.61 12.90
N LYS A 114 -10.63 0.82 12.11
CA LYS A 114 -10.19 -0.53 11.71
C LYS A 114 -9.11 -0.50 10.62
N TRP A 115 -8.28 -1.54 10.59
CA TRP A 115 -7.24 -1.83 9.59
C TRP A 115 -6.10 -0.82 9.53
N HIS A 116 -6.31 0.31 8.86
CA HIS A 116 -5.29 1.31 8.54
C HIS A 116 -5.78 2.69 8.98
N SER A 117 -6.09 2.81 10.28
CA SER A 117 -6.58 4.08 10.85
C SER A 117 -5.60 5.21 10.55
N ILE A 118 -6.13 6.30 10.00
CA ILE A 118 -5.35 7.50 9.70
C ILE A 118 -5.32 8.52 10.85
N ALA A 119 -6.04 8.24 11.94
CA ALA A 119 -6.06 9.10 13.11
C ALA A 119 -4.64 9.27 13.69
N GLU A 120 -4.39 10.44 14.26
CA GLU A 120 -3.19 10.65 15.08
C GLU A 120 -3.45 10.05 16.46
N ASP A 121 -2.41 9.46 17.05
CA ASP A 121 -2.49 9.01 18.43
C ASP A 121 -2.76 10.22 19.33
N ALA A 122 -3.68 10.08 20.29
CA ALA A 122 -3.92 11.13 21.26
C ALA A 122 -2.64 11.31 22.10
N SER A 123 -2.10 12.53 22.09
CA SER A 123 -1.01 12.95 22.97
C SER A 123 -1.44 12.99 24.43
#